data_AF-A0A8T4Z3N5-F1
#
_entry.id   AF-A0A8T4Z3N5-F1
#
_cell.length_a   1.000
_cell.length_b   1.000
_cell.length_c   1.000
_cell.angle_alpha   90.00
_cell.angle_beta   90.00
_cell.angle_gamma   90.00
#
_symmetry.space_group_name_H-M   'P 1'
#
loop_
_entity.id
_entity.type
_entity.pdbx_description
1 polymer ?
#
loop_
_entity_poly.entity_id
_entity_poly.type
_entity_poly.pdbx_seq_one_letter_code
_entity_poly.pdbx_strand_id
1 'polypeptide(L)'
;MGNECDVDISDVLAYLSLDPNTKVICAYVEGVKDGRKLIEVGRLVARSKPIIVLKAGSSEAGARASLSHTGSIAGSESVVDAGLRQACMLRVNDVDDIFNAAIALMNQPLPKGDRVGIIS
;
A
#
# COMPACT_ATOMS: atom_id res chain seq x y z
N MET A 1 11.62 5.31 1.75
CA MET A 1 12.52 6.24 1.01
C MET A 1 12.90 7.37 1.98
N GLY A 2 13.93 8.17 1.69
CA GLY A 2 14.29 9.34 2.52
C GLY A 2 13.20 10.43 2.49
N ASN A 3 13.55 11.72 2.54
CA ASN A 3 12.59 12.84 2.56
C ASN A 3 11.64 12.98 1.33
N GLU A 4 11.62 12.00 0.42
CA GLU A 4 10.84 11.98 -0.84
C GLU A 4 10.99 13.29 -1.63
N CYS A 5 12.16 13.94 -1.53
CA CYS A 5 12.35 15.32 -1.98
C CYS A 5 12.39 15.44 -3.51
N ASP A 6 12.59 14.33 -4.22
CA ASP A 6 12.78 14.25 -5.66
C ASP A 6 11.95 13.12 -6.28
N VAL A 7 12.10 11.90 -5.76
CA VAL A 7 11.32 10.72 -6.18
C VAL A 7 10.26 10.38 -5.12
N ASP A 8 9.00 10.28 -5.56
CA ASP A 8 7.88 9.85 -4.70
C ASP A 8 7.52 8.37 -4.92
N ILE A 9 6.69 7.82 -4.03
CA ILE A 9 6.26 6.42 -4.10
C ILE A 9 5.62 6.05 -5.43
N SER A 10 4.88 6.97 -6.06
CA SER A 10 4.19 6.73 -7.32
C SER A 10 5.20 6.50 -8.45
N ASP A 11 6.30 7.24 -8.45
CA ASP A 11 7.38 7.06 -9.43
C ASP A 11 8.04 5.67 -9.29
N VAL A 12 8.26 5.23 -8.06
CA VAL A 12 8.80 3.88 -7.77
C VAL A 12 7.83 2.80 -8.21
N LEU A 13 6.53 2.95 -7.96
CA LEU A 13 5.51 2.00 -8.42
C LEU A 13 5.48 1.91 -9.94
N ALA A 14 5.53 3.05 -10.64
CA ALA A 14 5.56 3.09 -12.09
C ALA A 14 6.82 2.39 -12.63
N TYR A 15 7.99 2.66 -12.05
CA TYR A 15 9.23 1.98 -12.42
C TYR A 15 9.16 0.47 -12.20
N LEU A 16 8.77 0.03 -11.00
CA LEU A 16 8.65 -1.39 -10.67
C LEU A 16 7.58 -2.11 -11.48
N SER A 17 6.58 -1.41 -11.99
CA SER A 17 5.57 -2.00 -12.90
C SER A 17 6.19 -2.53 -14.19
N LEU A 18 7.29 -1.92 -14.66
CA LEU A 18 7.96 -2.27 -15.91
C LEU A 18 9.07 -3.33 -15.72
N ASP A 19 9.53 -3.58 -14.49
CA ASP A 19 10.58 -4.58 -14.24
C ASP A 19 10.03 -6.02 -14.34
N PRO A 20 10.45 -6.85 -15.32
CA PRO A 20 9.93 -8.20 -15.48
C PRO A 20 10.25 -9.13 -14.29
N ASN A 21 11.23 -8.79 -13.45
CA ASN A 21 11.62 -9.61 -12.30
C ASN A 21 10.76 -9.35 -11.06
N THR A 22 10.08 -8.20 -11.00
CA THR A 22 9.19 -7.84 -9.89
C THR A 22 7.81 -8.46 -10.09
N LYS A 23 7.42 -9.36 -9.18
CA LYS A 23 6.10 -10.02 -9.17
C LYS A 23 5.10 -9.39 -8.21
N VAL A 24 5.57 -8.95 -7.03
CA VAL A 24 4.78 -8.33 -5.97
C VAL A 24 5.55 -7.11 -5.47
N ILE A 25 4.85 -6.01 -5.19
CA ILE A 25 5.46 -4.78 -4.67
C ILE A 25 5.00 -4.59 -3.23
N CYS A 26 5.96 -4.49 -2.30
CA CYS A 26 5.68 -4.16 -0.90
C CYS A 26 6.16 -2.74 -0.61
N ALA A 27 5.29 -1.91 -0.03
CA ALA A 27 5.57 -0.52 0.28
C ALA A 27 5.33 -0.22 1.76
N TYR A 28 6.35 0.29 2.43
CA TYR A 28 6.23 0.95 3.73
C TYR A 28 6.06 2.44 3.50
N VAL A 29 4.93 3.00 3.94
CA VAL A 29 4.51 4.36 3.59
C VAL A 29 4.36 5.20 4.85
N GLU A 30 5.18 6.25 5.00
CA GLU A 30 5.08 7.17 6.14
C GLU A 30 4.12 8.33 5.86
N GLY A 31 4.10 8.82 4.63
CA GLY A 31 3.24 9.89 4.17
C GLY A 31 2.97 9.77 2.67
N VAL A 32 2.05 10.61 2.18
CA VAL A 32 1.74 10.71 0.75
C VAL A 32 1.72 12.19 0.39
N LYS A 33 2.58 12.62 -0.54
CA LYS A 33 2.62 14.01 -1.00
C LYS A 33 1.52 14.31 -2.01
N ASP A 34 1.36 13.45 -3.02
CA ASP A 34 0.31 13.55 -4.03
C ASP A 34 -0.58 12.31 -4.02
N GLY A 35 -1.70 12.40 -3.32
CA GLY A 35 -2.66 11.31 -3.20
C GLY A 35 -3.39 10.97 -4.50
N ARG A 36 -3.61 11.94 -5.39
CA ARG A 36 -4.29 11.68 -6.67
C ARG A 36 -3.38 10.89 -7.60
N LYS A 37 -2.12 11.33 -7.74
CA LYS A 37 -1.10 10.62 -8.50
C LYS A 37 -0.92 9.19 -7.97
N LEU A 38 -0.87 9.01 -6.64
CA LEU A 38 -0.76 7.68 -6.04
C LEU A 38 -1.93 6.77 -6.40
N ILE A 39 -3.17 7.28 -6.36
CA ILE A 39 -4.36 6.50 -6.72
C ILE A 39 -4.33 6.11 -8.20
N GLU A 40 -4.03 7.06 -9.09
CA GLU A 40 -3.99 6.83 -10.53
C GLU A 40 -2.92 5.81 -10.92
N VAL A 41 -1.67 6.02 -10.46
CA VAL A 41 -0.55 5.12 -10.72
C VAL A 41 -0.79 3.77 -10.06
N GLY A 42 -1.20 3.75 -8.79
CA GLY A 42 -1.49 2.53 -8.05
C GLY A 42 -2.49 1.64 -8.78
N ARG A 43 -3.60 2.23 -9.25
CA ARG A 43 -4.63 1.51 -10.00
C ARG A 43 -4.13 0.95 -11.33
N LEU A 44 -3.22 1.64 -12.01
CA LEU A 44 -2.61 1.15 -13.25
C LEU A 44 -1.69 -0.04 -12.96
N VAL A 45 -0.81 0.08 -11.97
CA VAL A 45 0.18 -0.94 -11.61
C VAL A 45 -0.48 -2.19 -11.03
N ALA A 46 -1.52 -2.03 -10.21
CA ALA A 46 -2.27 -3.12 -9.60
C ALA A 46 -2.91 -4.09 -10.60
N ARG A 47 -3.06 -3.69 -11.88
CA ARG A 47 -3.58 -4.57 -12.94
C ARG A 47 -2.63 -5.70 -13.32
N SER A 48 -1.33 -5.47 -13.16
CA SER A 48 -0.30 -6.45 -13.53
C SER A 48 0.45 -6.99 -12.33
N LYS A 49 0.57 -6.20 -11.25
CA LYS A 49 1.37 -6.56 -10.07
C LYS A 49 0.64 -6.21 -8.79
N PRO A 50 0.42 -7.17 -7.87
CA PRO A 50 -0.13 -6.88 -6.57
C PRO A 50 0.76 -5.89 -5.80
N ILE A 51 0.13 -4.91 -5.15
CA ILE A 51 0.78 -3.92 -4.29
C ILE A 51 0.27 -4.11 -2.86
N ILE A 52 1.20 -4.30 -1.92
CA ILE A 52 0.93 -4.41 -0.49
C ILE A 52 1.48 -3.15 0.19
N VAL A 53 0.69 -2.53 1.06
CA VAL A 53 1.04 -1.28 1.74
C VAL A 53 0.93 -1.45 3.25
N LEU A 54 2.03 -1.18 3.96
CA LEU A 54 2.03 -0.93 5.40
C LEU A 54 2.17 0.57 5.64
N LYS A 55 1.11 1.18 6.16
CA LYS A 55 1.13 2.60 6.54
C LYS A 55 1.77 2.77 7.92
N ALA A 56 2.84 3.53 8.02
CA ALA A 56 3.45 3.91 9.28
C ALA A 56 2.56 4.91 10.05
N GLY A 57 2.64 4.89 11.39
CA GLY A 57 1.92 5.85 12.23
C GLY A 57 0.40 5.62 12.33
N SER A 58 -0.10 4.47 11.86
CA SER A 58 -1.51 4.06 11.87
C SER A 58 -2.07 3.76 13.27
N SER A 59 -1.23 3.77 14.32
CA SER A 59 -1.71 3.57 15.68
C SER A 59 -2.53 4.78 16.13
N GLU A 60 -3.56 4.57 16.95
CA GLU A 60 -4.33 5.68 17.52
C GLU A 60 -3.45 6.72 18.25
N ALA A 61 -2.34 6.25 18.83
CA ALA A 61 -1.35 7.11 19.48
C ALA A 61 -0.57 7.95 18.45
N GLY A 62 -0.16 7.37 17.32
CA GLY A 62 0.51 8.07 16.22
C GLY A 62 -0.40 9.07 15.50
N ALA A 63 -1.67 8.71 15.31
CA ALA A 63 -2.69 9.61 14.78
C ALA A 63 -2.94 10.81 15.71
N ARG A 64 -3.06 10.58 17.03
CA ARG A 64 -3.19 11.65 18.04
C ARG A 64 -1.96 12.54 18.13
N ALA A 65 -0.75 11.98 18.03
CA ALA A 65 0.50 12.74 18.06
C ALA A 65 0.71 13.60 16.80
N SER A 66 0.18 13.17 15.64
CA SER A 66 0.28 13.93 14.39
C SER A 66 -0.68 15.13 14.35
N LEU A 67 -1.88 14.97 14.94
CA LEU A 67 -2.89 16.03 15.05
C LEU A 67 -2.41 17.24 15.86
N SER A 68 -1.58 17.03 16.88
CA SER A 68 -1.14 18.09 17.79
C SER A 68 0.03 18.94 17.28
N HIS A 69 0.77 18.48 16.26
CA HIS A 69 2.06 19.11 15.91
C HIS A 69 2.11 19.79 14.53
N THR A 70 1.25 19.43 13.57
CA THR A 70 1.43 19.90 12.18
C THR A 70 0.28 20.74 11.62
N GLY A 71 -0.91 20.76 12.24
CA GLY A 71 -2.05 21.56 11.76
C GLY A 71 -2.51 21.22 10.32
N SER A 72 -1.79 20.36 9.61
CA SER A 72 -2.27 19.66 8.45
C SER A 72 -3.37 18.75 8.94
N ILE A 73 -4.49 18.75 8.22
CA ILE A 73 -5.48 17.70 8.34
C ILE A 73 -4.71 16.40 8.09
N ALA A 74 -4.29 15.73 9.15
CA ALA A 74 -3.86 14.35 9.10
C ALA A 74 -5.03 13.66 8.38
N GLY A 75 -4.81 13.28 7.11
CA GLY A 75 -5.86 12.64 6.33
C GLY A 75 -6.43 11.55 7.21
N SER A 76 -7.73 11.64 7.52
CA SER A 76 -8.36 10.70 8.44
C SER A 76 -7.98 9.30 8.01
N GLU A 77 -7.74 8.40 8.95
CA GLU A 77 -7.38 7.02 8.61
C GLU A 77 -8.35 6.38 7.59
N SER A 78 -9.62 6.81 7.66
CA SER A 78 -10.65 6.49 6.67
C SER A 78 -10.37 6.98 5.25
N VAL A 79 -9.77 8.16 5.09
CA VAL A 79 -9.36 8.73 3.79
C VAL A 79 -8.17 7.98 3.22
N VAL A 80 -7.19 7.63 4.07
CA VAL A 80 -6.04 6.82 3.66
C VAL A 80 -6.52 5.44 3.20
N ASP A 81 -7.36 4.78 4.01
CA ASP A 81 -7.96 3.49 3.66
C ASP A 81 -8.78 3.55 2.36
N ALA A 82 -9.65 4.56 2.21
CA ALA A 82 -10.42 4.76 1.00
C ALA A 82 -9.52 5.00 -0.23
N GLY A 83 -8.47 5.81 -0.09
CA GLY A 83 -7.50 6.07 -1.16
C GLY A 83 -6.76 4.80 -1.58
N LEU A 84 -6.25 4.01 -0.63
CA LEU A 84 -5.57 2.74 -0.93
C LEU A 84 -6.52 1.74 -1.60
N ARG A 85 -7.78 1.66 -1.16
CA ARG A 85 -8.81 0.83 -1.81
C ARG A 85 -9.09 1.28 -3.24
N GLN A 86 -9.21 2.59 -3.50
CA GLN A 86 -9.39 3.15 -4.85
C GLN A 86 -8.17 2.90 -5.75
N ALA A 87 -6.97 2.88 -5.16
CA ALA A 87 -5.71 2.54 -5.83
C ALA A 87 -5.53 1.03 -6.07
N CYS A 88 -6.47 0.19 -5.63
CA CYS A 88 -6.38 -1.28 -5.68
C CYS A 88 -5.16 -1.84 -4.94
N MET A 89 -4.76 -1.21 -3.83
CA MET A 89 -3.65 -1.64 -2.99
C MET A 89 -4.14 -2.40 -1.75
N LEU A 90 -3.48 -3.51 -1.41
CA LEU A 90 -3.76 -4.27 -0.19
C LEU A 90 -3.08 -3.60 1.00
N ARG A 91 -3.87 -2.97 1.87
CA ARG A 91 -3.37 -2.45 3.14
C ARG A 91 -3.20 -3.59 4.15
N VAL A 92 -2.06 -3.59 4.85
CA VAL A 92 -1.78 -4.47 5.99
C VAL A 92 -1.43 -3.65 7.23
N ASN A 93 -1.50 -4.28 8.40
CA ASN A 93 -1.39 -3.57 9.69
C ASN A 93 -0.04 -3.72 10.36
N ASP A 94 0.70 -4.77 10.04
CA ASP A 94 2.03 -5.01 10.58
C ASP A 94 2.99 -5.61 9.53
N VAL A 95 4.23 -5.80 9.98
CA VAL A 95 5.32 -6.27 9.12
C VAL A 95 5.16 -7.76 8.79
N ASP A 96 4.61 -8.56 9.72
CA ASP A 96 4.42 -9.99 9.50
C ASP A 96 3.36 -10.20 8.40
N ASP A 97 2.31 -9.39 8.40
CA ASP A 97 1.28 -9.38 7.36
C ASP A 97 1.83 -9.01 5.98
N ILE A 98 2.82 -8.09 5.88
CA ILE A 98 3.51 -7.83 4.60
C ILE A 98 4.09 -9.13 4.06
N PHE A 99 4.85 -9.84 4.88
CA PHE A 99 5.56 -11.04 4.44
C PHE A 99 4.59 -12.17 4.12
N ASN A 100 3.58 -12.39 4.96
CA ASN A 100 2.55 -13.39 4.74
C ASN A 100 1.80 -13.16 3.42
N ALA A 101 1.34 -11.93 3.19
CA ALA A 101 0.65 -11.56 1.96
C ALA A 101 1.56 -11.68 0.73
N ALA A 102 2.81 -11.23 0.82
CA ALA A 102 3.77 -11.32 -0.28
C ALA A 102 4.06 -12.78 -0.65
N ILE A 103 4.31 -13.64 0.34
CA ILE A 103 4.54 -15.07 0.11
C ILE A 103 3.33 -15.72 -0.55
N ALA A 104 2.11 -15.43 -0.09
CA ALA A 104 0.90 -15.97 -0.68
C ALA A 104 0.75 -15.52 -2.16
N LEU A 105 0.90 -14.22 -2.44
CA LEU A 105 0.73 -13.65 -3.77
C LEU A 105 1.84 -14.04 -4.75
N MET A 106 3.04 -14.35 -4.27
CA MET A 106 4.14 -14.85 -5.11
C MET A 106 3.94 -16.31 -5.53
N ASN A 107 3.30 -17.12 -4.68
CA ASN A 107 3.28 -18.58 -4.83
C ASN A 107 1.91 -19.16 -5.20
N GLN A 108 0.82 -18.39 -5.10
CA GLN A 108 -0.53 -18.85 -5.39
C GLN A 108 -1.19 -18.00 -6.49
N PRO A 109 -1.90 -18.62 -7.44
CA PRO A 109 -2.76 -17.87 -8.35
C PRO A 109 -3.94 -17.25 -7.59
N LEU A 110 -4.53 -16.20 -8.16
CA LEU A 110 -5.78 -15.66 -7.63
C LEU A 110 -6.88 -16.74 -7.67
N PRO A 111 -7.71 -16.84 -6.61
CA PRO A 111 -8.87 -17.72 -6.62
C PRO A 111 -9.77 -17.43 -7.83
N LYS A 112 -10.27 -18.48 -8.48
CA LYS A 112 -11.18 -18.35 -9.63
C LYS A 112 -12.63 -18.01 -9.23
N GLY A 113 -12.90 -17.87 -7.94
CA GLY A 113 -14.21 -17.56 -7.37
C GLY A 113 -14.27 -17.86 -5.87
N ASP A 114 -15.46 -17.80 -5.30
CA ASP A 114 -15.64 -17.67 -3.84
C ASP A 114 -15.80 -19.02 -3.10
N ARG A 115 -15.40 -20.14 -3.74
CA ARG A 115 -15.49 -21.49 -3.14
C ARG A 115 -14.19 -21.85 -2.43
N VAL A 116 -14.03 -21.33 -1.21
CA VAL A 116 -12.89 -21.64 -0.33
C VAL A 116 -13.29 -22.70 0.70
N GLY A 117 -12.46 -23.73 0.86
CA GLY A 117 -12.61 -24.76 1.89
C GLY A 117 -11.42 -24.77 2.85
N ILE A 118 -11.69 -24.93 4.15
CA ILE A 118 -10.68 -25.06 5.19
C ILE A 118 -10.73 -26.49 5.71
N ILE A 119 -9.58 -27.16 5.74
CA ILE A 119 -9.42 -28.51 6.32
C ILE A 119 -8.46 -28.37 7.49
N SER A 120 -8.82 -28.95 8.63
CA SER A 120 -8.04 -28.92 9.87
C SER A 120 -7.78 -30.33 10.37
#